data_AF-A0A536ZSY8-F1
#
_entry.id   AF-A0A536ZSY8-F1
#
_cell.length_a   1.000
_cell.length_b   1.000
_cell.length_c   1.000
_cell.angle_alpha   90.00
_cell.angle_beta   90.00
_cell.angle_gamma   90.00
#
_symmetry.space_group_name_H-M   'P 1'
#
loop_
_entity.id
_entity.type
_entity.pdbx_description
1 polymer ?
#
loop_
_entity_poly.entity_id
_entity_poly.type
_entity_poly.pdbx_seq_one_letter_code
_entity_poly.pdbx_strand_id
1 'polypeptide(L)'
;MTGPTHEFWQQRFEANEMPWDCGAASPQLGEWLASGALARCRVLVPGCGGGYEVVALARAGFDVTALDSAPAARWEWPSPPYPQVPHPRGWAELAVVLTHRNQGF
;
A
#
# COMPACT_ATOMS: atom_id res chain seq x y z
N MET A 1 -22.66 3.70 -13.17
CA MET A 1 -21.59 2.94 -13.84
C MET A 1 -20.89 2.12 -12.77
N THR A 2 -20.79 0.80 -12.97
CA THR A 2 -20.04 -0.08 -12.05
C THR A 2 -18.55 0.12 -12.31
N GLY A 3 -17.77 0.39 -11.26
CA GLY A 3 -16.32 0.57 -11.36
C GLY A 3 -15.56 -0.73 -11.69
N PRO A 4 -14.23 -0.67 -11.82
CA PRO A 4 -13.40 -1.86 -12.04
C PRO A 4 -13.54 -2.86 -10.88
N THR A 5 -13.56 -4.16 -11.21
CA THR A 5 -13.67 -5.26 -10.23
C THR A 5 -12.32 -5.63 -9.63
N HIS A 6 -12.32 -6.49 -8.60
CA HIS A 6 -11.10 -7.04 -8.02
C HIS A 6 -10.25 -7.79 -9.07
N GLU A 7 -10.88 -8.62 -9.91
CA GLU A 7 -10.21 -9.39 -10.96
C GLU A 7 -9.55 -8.48 -12.01
N PHE A 8 -10.19 -7.36 -12.35
CA PHE A 8 -9.64 -6.37 -13.28
C PHE A 8 -8.31 -5.78 -12.77
N TRP A 9 -8.21 -5.53 -11.46
CA TRP A 9 -6.97 -5.04 -10.85
C TRP A 9 -5.94 -6.16 -10.75
N GLN A 10 -6.34 -7.32 -10.24
CA GLN A 10 -5.45 -8.47 -10.08
C GLN A 10 -4.73 -8.83 -11.39
N GLN A 11 -5.45 -8.94 -12.50
CA GLN A 11 -4.87 -9.29 -13.80
C GLN A 11 -3.78 -8.31 -14.25
N ARG A 12 -3.94 -7.00 -14.00
CA ARG A 12 -2.93 -6.00 -14.38
C ARG A 12 -1.69 -6.07 -13.52
N PHE A 13 -1.84 -6.32 -12.22
CA PHE A 13 -0.69 -6.55 -11.36
C PHE A 13 0.06 -7.83 -11.75
N GLU A 14 -0.64 -8.92 -12.05
CA GLU A 14 -0.05 -10.19 -12.49
C GLU A 14 0.65 -10.07 -13.86
N ALA A 15 0.05 -9.33 -14.80
CA ALA A 15 0.62 -9.08 -16.12
C ALA A 15 1.69 -7.98 -16.13
N ASN A 16 1.96 -7.32 -14.99
CA ASN A 16 2.82 -6.14 -14.90
C ASN A 16 2.39 -4.99 -15.84
N GLU A 17 1.09 -4.90 -16.13
CA GLU A 17 0.47 -3.87 -16.98
C GLU A 17 -0.05 -2.71 -16.14
N MET A 18 0.87 -1.98 -15.51
CA MET A 18 0.56 -0.92 -14.55
C MET A 18 1.05 0.43 -15.08
N PRO A 19 0.37 1.04 -16.08
CA PRO A 19 0.81 2.32 -16.67
C PRO A 19 0.78 3.50 -15.68
N TRP A 20 0.14 3.33 -14.53
CA TRP A 20 0.14 4.29 -13.42
C TRP A 20 1.28 4.06 -12.41
N ASP A 21 2.00 2.94 -12.48
CA ASP A 21 3.14 2.67 -11.59
C ASP A 21 4.36 3.44 -12.11
N CYS A 22 4.79 4.44 -11.33
CA CYS A 22 5.95 5.28 -11.65
C CYS A 22 7.29 4.60 -11.30
N GLY A 23 7.28 3.43 -10.66
CA GLY A 23 8.48 2.69 -10.25
C GLY A 23 9.24 3.30 -9.05
N ALA A 24 8.77 4.42 -8.53
CA ALA A 24 9.38 5.16 -7.42
C ALA A 24 8.34 6.03 -6.72
N ALA A 25 8.70 6.53 -5.53
CA ALA A 25 7.85 7.47 -4.80
C ALA A 25 7.80 8.82 -5.54
N SER A 26 6.65 9.48 -5.47
CA SER A 26 6.47 10.82 -6.04
C SER A 26 7.56 11.79 -5.55
N PRO A 27 8.26 12.51 -6.46
CA PRO A 27 9.27 13.49 -6.08
C PRO A 27 8.72 14.57 -5.14
N GLN A 28 7.45 14.96 -5.33
CA GLN A 28 6.79 15.96 -4.50
C GLN A 28 6.67 15.54 -3.03
N LEU A 29 6.45 14.25 -2.77
CA LEU A 29 6.44 13.71 -1.41
C LEU A 29 7.82 13.87 -0.77
N GLY A 30 8.90 13.60 -1.53
CA GLY A 30 10.27 13.82 -1.08
C GLY A 30 10.53 15.27 -0.66
N GLU A 31 10.06 16.24 -1.46
CA GLU A 31 10.19 17.67 -1.13
C GLU A 31 9.42 18.05 0.14
N TRP A 32 8.20 17.54 0.33
CA TRP A 32 7.42 17.81 1.53
C TRP A 32 8.03 17.20 2.80
N LEU A 33 8.60 16.00 2.70
CA LEU A 33 9.33 15.37 3.80
C LEU A 33 10.60 16.14 4.15
N ALA A 34 11.38 16.56 3.14
CA ALA A 34 12.63 17.29 3.34
C ALA A 34 12.42 18.69 3.93
N SER A 35 11.36 19.38 3.51
CA SER A 35 11.01 20.72 4.02
C SER A 35 10.35 20.69 5.40
N GLY A 36 9.95 19.52 5.90
CA GLY A 36 9.15 19.40 7.13
C GLY A 36 7.71 19.91 6.98
N ALA A 37 7.22 20.04 5.75
CA ALA A 37 5.85 20.48 5.46
C ALA A 37 4.80 19.49 6.01
N LEU A 38 5.17 18.22 6.19
CA LEU A 38 4.31 17.19 6.77
C LEU A 38 4.72 16.92 8.22
N ALA A 39 3.79 17.18 9.15
CA ALA A 39 3.94 16.76 10.53
C ALA A 39 3.75 15.24 10.64
N ARG A 40 4.64 14.57 11.38
CA ARG A 40 4.57 13.12 11.62
C ARG A 40 3.26 12.76 12.30
N CYS A 41 2.53 11.82 11.70
CA CYS A 41 1.23 11.38 12.18
C CYS A 41 0.93 9.97 11.67
N ARG A 42 -0.29 9.51 11.93
CA ARG A 42 -0.84 8.31 11.30
C ARG A 42 -1.35 8.63 9.90
N VAL A 43 -0.93 7.84 8.92
CA VAL A 43 -1.28 8.04 7.50
C VAL A 43 -1.86 6.76 6.93
N LEU A 44 -2.95 6.89 6.17
CA LEU A 44 -3.49 5.82 5.32
C LEU A 44 -3.11 6.10 3.87
N VAL A 45 -2.53 5.11 3.19
CA VAL A 45 -2.27 5.15 1.74
C VAL A 45 -3.22 4.16 1.05
N PRO A 46 -4.38 4.63 0.54
CA PRO A 46 -5.31 3.79 -0.21
C PRO A 46 -4.86 3.63 -1.67
N GLY A 47 -5.07 2.44 -2.23
CA GLY A 47 -4.57 2.11 -3.57
C GLY A 47 -3.04 2.18 -3.62
N CYS A 48 -2.36 1.70 -2.57
CA CYS A 48 -0.93 1.89 -2.41
C CYS A 48 -0.08 1.21 -3.49
N GLY A 49 -0.64 0.26 -4.24
CA GLY A 49 0.03 -0.47 -5.33
C GLY A 49 1.40 -1.01 -4.91
N GLY A 50 2.45 -0.52 -5.58
CA GLY A 50 3.84 -0.89 -5.28
C GLY A 50 4.37 -0.42 -3.92
N GLY A 51 3.68 0.50 -3.25
CA GLY A 51 3.98 0.90 -1.89
C GLY A 51 5.18 1.84 -1.73
N TYR A 52 5.59 2.51 -2.81
CA TYR A 52 6.74 3.41 -2.78
C TYR A 52 6.57 4.56 -1.77
N GLU A 53 5.41 5.22 -1.77
CA GLU A 53 5.05 6.26 -0.81
C GLU A 53 4.98 5.72 0.61
N VAL A 54 4.47 4.49 0.79
CA VAL A 54 4.37 3.84 2.10
C VAL A 54 5.75 3.68 2.72
N VAL A 55 6.71 3.17 1.93
CA VAL A 55 8.10 3.02 2.39
C VAL A 55 8.75 4.37 2.66
N ALA A 56 8.53 5.37 1.80
CA ALA A 56 9.09 6.72 2.00
C ALA A 56 8.58 7.37 3.30
N LEU A 57 7.27 7.32 3.54
CA LEU A 57 6.63 7.83 4.75
C LEU A 57 7.08 7.07 6.00
N ALA A 58 7.13 5.74 5.95
CA ALA A 58 7.59 4.92 7.07
C ALA A 58 9.06 5.22 7.43
N ARG A 59 9.94 5.38 6.43
CA ARG A 59 11.34 5.80 6.63
C ARG A 59 11.46 7.21 7.22
N ALA A 60 10.55 8.09 6.85
CA ALA A 60 10.43 9.41 7.47
C ALA A 60 9.75 9.37 8.86
N GLY A 61 9.45 8.18 9.39
CA GLY A 61 8.93 7.92 10.73
C GLY A 61 7.48 8.33 10.95
N PHE A 62 6.65 8.21 9.91
CA PHE A 62 5.19 8.21 10.03
C PHE A 62 4.68 6.82 10.43
N ASP A 63 3.51 6.77 11.06
CA ASP A 63 2.78 5.53 11.35
C ASP A 63 1.86 5.25 10.15
N VAL A 64 2.30 4.38 9.22
CA VAL A 64 1.65 4.22 7.91
C VAL A 64 0.86 2.92 7.84
N THR A 65 -0.41 3.02 7.48
CA THR A 65 -1.27 1.91 7.07
C THR A 65 -1.43 1.94 5.55
N ALA A 66 -1.24 0.80 4.90
CA ALA A 66 -1.38 0.64 3.45
C ALA A 66 -2.62 -0.19 3.14
N LEU A 67 -3.39 0.21 2.12
CA LEU A 67 -4.58 -0.50 1.67
C LEU A 67 -4.55 -0.63 0.14
N ASP A 68 -4.71 -1.85 -0.37
CA ASP A 68 -4.87 -2.09 -1.80
C ASP A 68 -5.86 -3.24 -2.07
N SER A 69 -6.45 -3.24 -3.26
CA SER A 69 -7.39 -4.27 -3.71
C SER A 69 -6.72 -5.37 -4.53
N ALA A 70 -5.45 -5.23 -4.94
CA ALA A 70 -4.72 -6.26 -5.68
C ALA A 70 -3.83 -7.09 -4.73
N PRO A 71 -4.00 -8.41 -4.64
CA PRO A 71 -3.23 -9.23 -3.71
C PRO A 71 -1.76 -9.40 -4.14
N ALA A 72 -0.87 -9.30 -3.15
CA ALA A 72 0.43 -9.98 -2.99
C ALA A 72 1.48 -9.96 -4.12
N ALA A 73 1.36 -9.14 -5.18
CA ALA A 73 2.39 -9.12 -6.22
C ALA A 73 3.77 -8.70 -5.66
N ARG A 74 3.79 -7.71 -4.75
CA ARG A 74 5.03 -7.14 -4.16
C ARG A 74 5.14 -7.31 -2.65
N TRP A 75 4.10 -7.79 -1.99
CA TRP A 75 4.05 -7.93 -0.53
C TRP A 75 3.97 -9.40 -0.13
N GLU A 76 4.90 -9.85 0.70
CA GLU A 76 4.82 -11.09 1.44
C GLU A 76 3.79 -10.96 2.55
N TRP A 77 2.77 -11.81 2.43
CA TRP A 77 1.79 -12.02 3.48
C TRP A 77 2.38 -12.99 4.51
N PRO A 78 2.18 -12.74 5.82
CA PRO A 78 2.45 -13.76 6.83
C PRO A 78 1.61 -15.02 6.56
N SER A 79 1.99 -16.16 7.12
CA SER A 79 1.12 -17.34 7.03
C SER A 79 -0.14 -17.14 7.89
N PRO A 80 -1.33 -17.56 7.43
CA PRO A 80 -2.55 -17.50 8.23
C PRO A 80 -2.43 -18.38 9.49
N PRO A 81 -3.26 -18.14 10.53
CA PRO A 81 -4.43 -17.24 10.55
C PRO A 81 -4.08 -15.75 10.71
N TYR A 82 -4.87 -14.88 10.07
CA TYR A 82 -4.70 -13.44 10.13
C TYR A 82 -5.48 -12.81 11.29
N PRO A 83 -4.90 -11.85 12.04
CA PRO A 83 -5.64 -11.02 12.98
C PRO A 83 -6.77 -10.29 12.25
N GLN A 84 -8.00 -10.47 12.73
CA GLN A 84 -9.18 -9.80 12.19
C GLN A 84 -9.64 -8.71 13.16
N VAL A 85 -9.81 -7.50 12.66
CA VAL A 85 -10.45 -6.40 13.37
C VAL A 85 -11.92 -6.36 12.92
N PRO A 86 -12.88 -6.66 13.80
CA PRO A 86 -14.30 -6.70 13.44
C PRO A 86 -14.84 -5.29 13.20
N HIS A 87 -15.64 -5.13 12.15
CA HIS A 87 -16.32 -3.89 11.80
C HIS A 87 -17.83 -3.97 12.12
N PRO A 88 -18.47 -2.91 12.65
CA PRO A 88 -19.90 -2.90 13.01
C PRO A 88 -20.89 -3.24 11.89
N ARG A 89 -20.45 -3.19 10.62
CA ARG A 89 -21.24 -3.58 9.45
C ARG A 89 -21.12 -5.06 9.07
N GLY A 90 -20.50 -5.89 9.92
CA GLY A 90 -20.40 -7.34 9.72
C GLY A 90 -19.25 -7.78 8.82
N TRP A 91 -18.31 -6.90 8.51
CA TRP A 91 -17.07 -7.23 7.80
C TRP A 91 -15.88 -7.25 8.78
N ALA A 92 -14.75 -7.78 8.35
CA ALA A 92 -13.52 -7.77 9.13
C ALA A 92 -12.37 -7.22 8.29
N GLU A 93 -11.52 -6.40 8.91
CA GLU A 93 -10.28 -5.92 8.32
C GLU A 93 -9.11 -6.81 8.79
N LEU A 94 -8.15 -7.09 7.90
CA LEU A 94 -6.95 -7.84 8.25
C LEU A 94 -5.88 -6.89 8.77
N ALA A 95 -5.55 -6.99 10.04
CA ALA A 95 -4.47 -6.22 10.65
C ALA A 95 -3.17 -7.03 10.59
N VAL A 96 -2.58 -7.11 9.40
CA VAL A 96 -1.32 -7.84 9.16
C VAL A 96 -0.20 -6.88 8.80
N VAL A 97 0.99 -7.12 9.35
CA VAL A 97 2.21 -6.47 8.88
C VAL A 97 2.69 -7.22 7.65
N LEU A 98 2.69 -6.56 6.50
CA LEU A 98 3.20 -7.11 5.26
C LEU A 98 4.69 -6.80 5.13
N THR A 99 5.46 -7.76 4.64
CA THR A 99 6.87 -7.55 4.30
C THR A 99 6.98 -7.27 2.81
N HIS A 100 7.65 -6.19 2.40
CA HIS A 100 7.86 -5.95 0.98
C HIS A 100 8.84 -6.99 0.44
N ARG A 101 8.49 -7.70 -0.64
CA ARG A 101 9.40 -8.61 -1.35
C ARG A 101 10.53 -7.75 -1.92
N ASN A 102 11.71 -7.80 -1.30
CA ASN A 102 12.90 -7.07 -1.75
C ASN A 102 13.19 -7.39 -3.21
N GLN A 103 12.74 -6.52 -4.11
CA GLN A 103 13.35 -6.27 -5.41
C GLN A 103 14.27 -5.08 -5.14
N GLY A 104 15.59 -5.27 -5.30
CA GLY A 104 16.59 -4.26 -5.01
C GLY A 104 16.23 -2.89 -5.60
N PHE A 105 16.56 -1.83 -4.86
CA PHE A 105 16.52 -0.45 -5.36
C PHE A 105 17.35 -0.29 -6.62
#